data_AF-A0A7L2RUE1-F1
#
_entry.id   AF-A0A7L2RUE1-F1
#
_cell.length_a   1.000
_cell.length_b   1.000
_cell.length_c   1.000
_cell.angle_alpha   90.00
_cell.angle_beta   90.00
_cell.angle_gamma   90.00
#
_symmetry.space_group_name_H-M   'P 1'
#
loop_
_entity.id
_entity.type
_entity.pdbx_description
1 polymer ?
#
loop_
_entity_poly.entity_id
_entity_poly.type
_entity_poly.pdbx_seq_one_letter_code
_entity_poly.pdbx_strand_id
1 'polypeptide(L)'
;KWEGEGTTENLESIVIGRCYDYIRVVNPAVGEKNCTEIWEAFKNAFINKDPCSILPKDYELFINLSLHAMPPNKSLFWENNQLLVNSLADRGRRYMSIGDTLFGFIADFLNWCGQANSTGLDYESCPTTVECENNAVESFWRMASI
;
A
#
# COMPACT_ATOMS: atom_id res chain seq x y z
N LYS A 1 -18.60 -14.35 -5.33
CA LYS A 1 -17.30 -14.67 -4.68
C LYS A 1 -16.24 -14.49 -5.74
N TRP A 2 -15.13 -13.87 -5.38
CA TRP A 2 -14.04 -13.54 -6.30
C TRP A 2 -13.07 -14.70 -6.44
N GLU A 3 -12.28 -14.71 -7.50
CA GLU A 3 -11.27 -15.77 -7.72
C GLU A 3 -9.95 -15.51 -6.97
N GLY A 4 -9.70 -14.27 -6.56
CA GLY A 4 -8.48 -13.88 -5.85
C GLY A 4 -8.51 -14.25 -4.36
N GLU A 5 -7.31 -14.31 -3.77
CA GLU A 5 -7.15 -14.48 -2.32
C GLU A 5 -7.90 -13.39 -1.56
N GLY A 6 -8.33 -13.71 -0.34
CA GLY A 6 -8.94 -12.73 0.55
C GLY A 6 -7.94 -11.71 1.08
N THR A 7 -8.45 -10.76 1.85
CA THR A 7 -7.65 -9.78 2.57
C THR A 7 -6.63 -10.46 3.48
N THR A 8 -5.41 -9.91 3.54
CA THR A 8 -4.36 -10.41 4.43
C THR A 8 -4.83 -10.38 5.89
N GLU A 9 -4.67 -11.51 6.58
CA GLU A 9 -5.01 -11.64 8.00
C GLU A 9 -4.30 -10.60 8.86
N ASN A 10 -5.02 -10.02 9.83
CA ASN A 10 -4.53 -8.94 10.70
C ASN A 10 -4.02 -7.69 9.98
N LEU A 11 -4.59 -7.37 8.80
CA LEU A 11 -4.19 -6.23 7.96
C LEU A 11 -3.92 -4.93 8.75
N GLU A 12 -4.84 -4.56 9.65
CA GLU A 12 -4.69 -3.36 10.51
C GLU A 12 -3.40 -3.38 11.32
N SER A 13 -3.13 -4.48 12.00
CA SER A 13 -1.94 -4.64 12.84
C SER A 13 -0.67 -4.63 11.99
N ILE A 14 -0.71 -5.21 10.80
CA ILE A 14 0.42 -5.21 9.86
C ILE A 14 0.69 -3.80 9.35
N VAL A 15 -0.33 -3.07 8.89
CA VAL A 15 -0.17 -1.70 8.37
C VAL A 15 0.37 -0.75 9.45
N ILE A 16 -0.23 -0.77 10.65
CA ILE A 16 0.22 0.05 11.77
C ILE A 16 1.63 -0.34 12.19
N GLY A 17 1.91 -1.64 12.29
CA GLY A 17 3.23 -2.17 12.64
C GLY A 17 4.31 -1.75 11.65
N ARG A 18 4.06 -1.90 10.34
CA ARG A 18 4.97 -1.48 9.27
C ARG A 18 5.19 0.03 9.24
N CYS A 19 4.15 0.82 9.51
CA CYS A 19 4.29 2.27 9.62
C CYS A 19 5.26 2.64 10.76
N TYR A 20 5.09 2.07 11.96
CA TYR A 20 5.99 2.33 13.07
C TYR A 20 7.40 1.80 12.82
N ASP A 21 7.54 0.59 12.29
CA ASP A 21 8.84 0.04 11.92
C ASP A 21 9.58 0.96 10.94
N TYR A 22 8.85 1.48 9.94
CA TYR A 22 9.45 2.38 8.96
C TYR A 22 9.94 3.69 9.57
N ILE A 23 9.10 4.39 10.33
CA ILE A 23 9.46 5.71 10.90
C ILE A 23 10.41 5.63 12.11
N ARG A 24 10.60 4.44 12.70
CA ARG A 24 11.47 4.25 13.88
C ARG A 24 12.76 3.52 13.57
N VAL A 25 12.74 2.58 12.62
CA VAL A 25 13.85 1.65 12.38
C VAL A 25 14.39 1.78 10.97
N VAL A 26 13.52 1.75 9.95
CA VAL A 26 13.98 1.75 8.54
C VAL A 26 14.49 3.11 8.11
N ASN A 27 13.70 4.17 8.30
CA ASN A 27 14.04 5.53 7.89
C ASN A 27 13.56 6.56 8.92
N PRO A 28 14.29 6.73 10.05
CA PRO A 28 13.93 7.69 11.09
C PRO A 28 13.91 9.15 10.63
N ALA A 29 14.56 9.48 9.50
CA ALA A 29 14.60 10.84 8.96
C ALA A 29 13.24 11.30 8.40
N VAL A 30 12.30 10.38 8.15
CA VAL A 30 10.90 10.69 7.77
C VAL A 30 10.18 11.47 8.86
N GLY A 31 10.60 11.29 10.12
CA GLY A 31 10.01 11.96 11.27
C GLY A 31 8.69 11.34 11.72
N GLU A 32 8.03 12.02 12.65
CA GLU A 32 6.75 11.57 13.21
C GLU A 32 5.65 11.53 12.16
N LYS A 33 4.91 10.42 12.15
CA LYS A 33 3.70 10.21 11.36
C LYS A 33 2.65 9.57 12.24
N ASN A 34 1.39 9.96 12.07
CA ASN A 34 0.28 9.38 12.81
C ASN A 34 -0.12 8.04 12.14
N CYS A 35 0.47 6.94 12.58
CA CYS A 35 0.22 5.63 11.97
C CYS A 35 -1.24 5.16 12.06
N THR A 36 -1.96 5.55 13.11
CA THR A 36 -3.40 5.28 13.23
C THR A 36 -4.18 6.03 12.16
N GLU A 37 -3.89 7.32 11.95
CA GLU A 37 -4.55 8.12 10.91
C GLU A 37 -4.22 7.64 9.50
N ILE A 38 -2.97 7.20 9.27
CA ILE A 38 -2.55 6.56 8.02
C ILE A 38 -3.37 5.28 7.77
N TRP A 39 -3.53 4.43 8.80
CA TRP A 39 -4.37 3.24 8.68
C TRP A 39 -5.83 3.59 8.36
N GLU A 40 -6.42 4.54 9.06
CA GLU A 40 -7.80 4.96 8.81
C GLU A 40 -7.97 5.50 7.38
N ALA A 41 -7.02 6.31 6.89
CA ALA A 41 -7.03 6.78 5.51
C ALA A 41 -6.88 5.62 4.49
N PHE A 42 -6.02 4.65 4.78
CA PHE A 42 -5.85 3.45 3.95
C PHE A 42 -7.15 2.65 3.85
N LYS A 43 -7.76 2.32 5.00
CA LYS A 43 -8.99 1.54 5.09
C LYS A 43 -10.17 2.24 4.41
N ASN A 44 -10.32 3.54 4.64
CA ASN A 44 -11.43 4.33 4.10
C ASN A 44 -11.38 4.49 2.58
N ALA A 45 -10.23 4.23 1.94
CA ALA A 45 -10.12 4.24 0.49
C ALA A 45 -10.98 3.16 -0.18
N PHE A 46 -11.19 2.02 0.48
CA PHE A 46 -11.84 0.85 -0.14
C PHE A 46 -12.98 0.21 0.68
N ILE A 47 -13.13 0.54 1.96
CA ILE A 47 -14.23 0.01 2.79
C ILE A 47 -15.58 0.57 2.33
N ASN A 48 -16.66 -0.20 2.50
CA ASN A 48 -18.03 0.20 2.16
C ASN A 48 -18.20 0.68 0.70
N LYS A 49 -17.35 0.19 -0.21
CA LYS A 49 -17.40 0.44 -1.65
C LYS A 49 -17.53 -0.90 -2.39
N ASP A 50 -18.01 -0.83 -3.62
CA ASP A 50 -17.94 -1.96 -4.53
C ASP A 50 -16.45 -2.30 -4.77
N PRO A 51 -16.00 -3.55 -4.50
CA PRO A 51 -14.61 -3.95 -4.67
C PRO A 51 -14.04 -3.75 -6.08
N CYS A 52 -14.88 -3.59 -7.11
CA CYS A 52 -14.47 -3.31 -8.49
C CYS A 52 -14.69 -1.85 -8.93
N SER A 53 -15.01 -0.94 -8.00
CA SER A 53 -15.21 0.49 -8.27
C SER A 53 -14.29 1.38 -7.44
N ILE A 54 -13.11 0.87 -7.05
CA ILE A 54 -12.11 1.67 -6.35
C ILE A 54 -11.30 2.44 -7.38
N LEU A 55 -11.00 3.71 -7.10
CA LEU A 55 -10.25 4.57 -8.01
C LEU A 55 -8.93 4.99 -7.36
N PRO A 56 -7.86 5.26 -8.14
CA PRO A 56 -6.59 5.73 -7.58
C PRO A 56 -6.73 6.93 -6.64
N LYS A 57 -7.59 7.90 -7.01
CA LYS A 57 -7.88 9.09 -6.21
C LYS A 57 -8.41 8.79 -4.80
N ASP A 58 -9.02 7.62 -4.58
CA ASP A 58 -9.52 7.24 -3.26
C ASP A 58 -8.39 7.06 -2.25
N TYR A 59 -7.15 6.83 -2.71
CA TYR A 59 -5.95 6.73 -1.88
C TYR A 59 -5.19 8.04 -1.72
N GLU A 60 -5.64 9.17 -2.29
CA GLU A 60 -4.92 10.45 -2.21
C GLU A 60 -4.62 10.88 -0.76
N LEU A 61 -5.60 10.72 0.14
CA LEU A 61 -5.39 11.05 1.56
C LEU A 61 -4.31 10.18 2.20
N PHE A 62 -4.35 8.86 1.94
CA PHE A 62 -3.34 7.93 2.45
C PHE A 62 -1.94 8.31 1.95
N ILE A 63 -1.81 8.58 0.64
CA ILE A 63 -0.53 8.98 0.04
C ILE A 63 -0.05 10.29 0.65
N ASN A 64 -0.91 11.30 0.78
CA ASN A 64 -0.52 12.60 1.35
C ASN A 64 -0.03 12.48 2.81
N LEU A 65 -0.67 11.66 3.63
CA LEU A 65 -0.27 11.44 5.02
C LEU A 65 1.07 10.71 5.12
N SER A 66 1.32 9.74 4.25
CA SER A 66 2.52 8.91 4.24
C SER A 66 3.68 9.47 3.39
N LEU A 67 3.43 10.51 2.59
CA LEU A 67 4.44 11.12 1.72
C LEU A 67 5.62 11.65 2.53
N HIS A 68 6.81 11.47 1.99
CA HIS A 68 8.06 12.02 2.52
C HIS A 68 9.03 12.33 1.37
N ALA A 69 10.02 13.18 1.65
CA ALA A 69 11.04 13.51 0.67
C ALA A 69 11.84 12.27 0.26
N MET A 70 12.12 12.18 -1.04
CA MET A 70 13.01 11.16 -1.60
C MET A 70 14.37 11.79 -1.92
N PRO A 71 15.50 11.11 -1.63
CA PRO A 71 16.80 11.61 -2.00
C PRO A 71 16.91 11.81 -3.52
N PRO A 72 17.50 12.92 -4.00
CA PRO A 72 17.63 13.18 -5.43
C PRO A 72 18.51 12.14 -6.12
N ASN A 73 18.18 11.78 -7.36
CA ASN A 73 18.92 10.82 -8.19
C ASN A 73 19.01 9.40 -7.62
N LYS A 74 18.09 9.03 -6.72
CA LYS A 74 18.07 7.72 -6.06
C LYS A 74 16.87 6.85 -6.42
N SER A 75 15.93 7.31 -7.24
CA SER A 75 14.77 6.52 -7.63
C SER A 75 15.15 5.31 -8.48
N LEU A 76 14.53 4.16 -8.18
CA LEU A 76 14.58 2.95 -9.01
C LEU A 76 13.18 2.53 -9.43
N PHE A 77 13.04 2.27 -10.73
CA PHE A 77 11.83 1.73 -11.33
C PHE A 77 12.11 0.32 -11.82
N TRP A 78 11.08 -0.52 -11.82
CA TRP A 78 11.21 -1.92 -12.14
C TRP A 78 9.93 -2.46 -12.77
N GLU A 79 10.06 -3.49 -13.60
CA GLU A 79 8.96 -4.22 -14.22
C GLU A 79 9.40 -5.69 -14.33
N ASN A 80 8.60 -6.61 -13.81
CA ASN A 80 8.88 -8.06 -13.80
C ASN A 80 10.18 -8.50 -13.09
N ASN A 81 10.79 -7.65 -12.27
CA ASN A 81 12.03 -7.95 -11.54
C ASN A 81 12.12 -7.30 -10.14
N GLN A 82 10.97 -7.17 -9.46
CA GLN A 82 10.86 -6.58 -8.11
C GLN A 82 11.92 -7.11 -7.13
N LEU A 83 12.07 -8.43 -7.01
CA LEU A 83 12.99 -9.03 -6.04
C LEU A 83 14.45 -8.66 -6.32
N LEU A 84 14.85 -8.55 -7.59
CA LEU A 84 16.18 -8.10 -7.96
C LEU A 84 16.38 -6.63 -7.58
N VAL A 85 15.42 -5.77 -7.88
CA VAL A 85 15.53 -4.34 -7.58
C VAL A 85 15.48 -4.07 -6.08
N ASN A 86 14.64 -4.79 -5.32
CA ASN A 86 14.63 -4.76 -3.86
C ASN A 86 16.01 -5.14 -3.29
N SER A 87 16.68 -6.17 -3.86
CA SER A 87 18.04 -6.55 -3.45
C SER A 87 19.11 -5.50 -3.80
N LEU A 88 18.88 -4.69 -4.84
CA LEU A 88 19.78 -3.59 -5.22
C LEU A 88 19.58 -2.36 -4.33
N ALA A 89 18.32 -2.08 -4.00
CA ALA A 89 17.93 -0.99 -3.11
C ALA A 89 18.33 -1.25 -1.65
N ASP A 90 18.38 -2.55 -1.26
CA ASP A 90 18.65 -3.11 0.06
C ASP A 90 18.63 -2.06 1.19
N ARG A 91 17.39 -1.67 1.52
CA ARG A 91 16.98 -0.75 2.60
C ARG A 91 17.22 0.74 2.35
N GLY A 92 16.99 1.24 1.14
CA GLY A 92 16.97 2.68 0.85
C GLY A 92 18.33 3.40 0.93
N ARG A 93 19.42 2.70 1.27
CA ARG A 93 20.70 3.34 1.64
C ARG A 93 21.41 4.00 0.46
N ARG A 94 21.21 3.47 -0.74
CA ARG A 94 21.84 3.99 -1.98
C ARG A 94 20.82 4.38 -3.04
N TYR A 95 19.71 3.67 -3.09
CA TYR A 95 18.63 3.82 -4.05
C TYR A 95 17.32 3.47 -3.36
N MET A 96 16.21 3.95 -3.91
CA MET A 96 14.89 3.82 -3.34
C MET A 96 13.89 3.49 -4.45
N SER A 97 13.33 2.29 -4.38
CA SER A 97 12.18 1.89 -5.19
C SER A 97 10.87 2.36 -4.55
N ILE A 98 9.74 2.16 -5.24
CA ILE A 98 8.43 2.45 -4.65
C ILE A 98 8.20 1.68 -3.34
N GLY A 99 8.67 0.43 -3.25
CA GLY A 99 8.57 -0.40 -2.04
C GLY A 99 9.44 0.08 -0.88
N ASP A 100 10.43 0.94 -1.14
CA ASP A 100 11.28 1.56 -0.11
C ASP A 100 10.70 2.88 0.42
N THR A 101 9.56 3.35 -0.10
CA THR A 101 8.82 4.50 0.46
C THR A 101 7.93 4.07 1.63
N LEU A 102 7.48 5.00 2.49
CA LEU A 102 6.57 4.64 3.60
C LEU A 102 5.28 3.98 3.09
N PHE A 103 4.63 4.57 2.08
CA PHE A 103 3.39 4.01 1.53
C PHE A 103 3.60 2.67 0.85
N GLY A 104 4.66 2.53 0.06
CA GLY A 104 4.99 1.27 -0.60
C GLY A 104 5.35 0.18 0.41
N PHE A 105 6.19 0.50 1.40
CA PHE A 105 6.61 -0.42 2.45
C PHE A 105 5.42 -0.93 3.28
N ILE A 106 4.46 -0.06 3.58
CA ILE A 106 3.22 -0.45 4.26
C ILE A 106 2.46 -1.50 3.44
N ALA A 107 2.29 -1.28 2.14
CA ALA A 107 1.43 -2.09 1.28
C ALA A 107 2.12 -3.29 0.62
N ASP A 108 3.46 -3.38 0.67
CA ASP A 108 4.23 -4.34 -0.10
C ASP A 108 3.84 -5.80 0.21
N PHE A 109 3.55 -6.58 -0.82
CA PHE A 109 3.08 -7.97 -0.72
C PHE A 109 1.81 -8.19 0.13
N LEU A 110 0.99 -7.17 0.34
CA LEU A 110 -0.33 -7.33 0.97
C LEU A 110 -1.43 -7.43 -0.07
N ASN A 111 -2.55 -8.02 0.34
CA ASN A 111 -3.79 -8.07 -0.44
C ASN A 111 -4.94 -7.60 0.44
N TRP A 112 -5.89 -6.85 -0.13
CA TRP A 112 -7.01 -6.30 0.61
C TRP A 112 -8.19 -5.93 -0.28
N CYS A 113 -9.39 -6.07 0.27
CA CYS A 113 -10.60 -5.52 -0.30
C CYS A 113 -11.68 -5.37 0.78
N GLY A 114 -12.68 -4.53 0.48
CA GLY A 114 -13.88 -4.39 1.28
C GLY A 114 -15.01 -5.25 0.71
N GLN A 115 -16.23 -4.99 1.17
CA GLN A 115 -17.45 -5.51 0.56
C GLN A 115 -18.44 -4.37 0.39
N ALA A 116 -19.26 -4.43 -0.65
CA ALA A 116 -20.34 -3.47 -0.85
C ALA A 116 -21.29 -3.49 0.35
N ASN A 117 -21.61 -2.30 0.87
CA ASN A 117 -22.50 -2.12 2.04
C ASN A 117 -22.00 -2.77 3.35
N SER A 118 -20.69 -3.05 3.45
CA SER A 118 -20.06 -3.57 4.67
C SER A 118 -18.94 -2.65 5.13
N THR A 119 -18.82 -2.48 6.45
CA THR A 119 -17.68 -1.81 7.08
C THR A 119 -16.56 -2.78 7.43
N GLY A 120 -16.72 -4.07 7.10
CA GLY A 120 -15.72 -5.12 7.28
C GLY A 120 -14.84 -5.35 6.04
N LEU A 121 -13.71 -5.99 6.28
CA LEU A 121 -12.81 -6.50 5.24
C LEU A 121 -13.32 -7.86 4.74
N ASP A 122 -13.11 -8.17 3.47
CA ASP A 122 -13.40 -9.50 2.93
C ASP A 122 -12.17 -10.40 3.07
N TYR A 123 -12.20 -11.34 4.01
CA TYR A 123 -11.15 -12.34 4.21
C TYR A 123 -11.36 -13.60 3.37
N GLU A 124 -12.51 -13.77 2.72
CA GLU A 124 -12.79 -14.98 1.94
C GLU A 124 -12.25 -14.87 0.51
N SER A 125 -12.44 -13.73 -0.14
CA SER A 125 -12.00 -13.54 -1.54
C SER A 125 -11.94 -12.06 -1.92
N CYS A 126 -10.96 -11.66 -2.74
CA CYS A 126 -10.89 -10.33 -3.34
C CYS A 126 -10.82 -10.38 -4.87
N PRO A 127 -11.30 -9.34 -5.58
CA PRO A 127 -11.23 -9.30 -7.04
C PRO A 127 -9.79 -9.33 -7.54
N THR A 128 -9.53 -10.16 -8.54
CA THR A 128 -8.28 -10.12 -9.29
C THR A 128 -8.28 -9.00 -10.33
N THR A 129 -7.10 -8.65 -10.84
CA THR A 129 -6.93 -7.68 -11.94
C THR A 129 -7.63 -8.13 -13.23
N VAL A 130 -7.75 -9.44 -13.46
CA VAL A 130 -8.47 -10.01 -14.61
C VAL A 130 -9.98 -9.82 -14.47
N GLU A 131 -10.51 -9.97 -13.25
CA GLU A 131 -11.93 -9.74 -12.96
C GLU A 131 -12.28 -8.24 -13.04
N CYS A 132 -11.43 -7.39 -12.46
CA CYS A 132 -11.56 -5.93 -12.60
C CYS A 132 -10.27 -5.17 -12.32
N GLU A 133 -9.98 -4.22 -13.22
CA GLU A 133 -8.81 -3.33 -13.12
C GLU A 133 -8.93 -2.29 -11.99
N ASN A 134 -10.16 -1.92 -11.62
CA ASN A 134 -10.44 -0.93 -10.58
C ASN A 134 -10.66 -1.59 -9.21
N ASN A 135 -9.84 -2.61 -8.91
CA ASN A 135 -9.80 -3.20 -7.58
C ASN A 135 -8.95 -2.37 -6.62
N ALA A 136 -9.03 -2.67 -5.33
CA ALA A 136 -8.40 -1.89 -4.28
C ALA A 136 -6.86 -1.89 -4.37
N VAL A 137 -6.25 -3.03 -4.66
CA VAL A 137 -4.78 -3.21 -4.74
C VAL A 137 -4.22 -2.54 -5.99
N GLU A 138 -4.83 -2.77 -7.15
CA GLU A 138 -4.42 -2.15 -8.41
C GLU A 138 -4.57 -0.62 -8.37
N SER A 139 -5.69 -0.13 -7.84
CA SER A 139 -5.91 1.32 -7.70
C SER A 139 -4.89 1.97 -6.78
N PHE A 140 -4.50 1.28 -5.70
CA PHE A 140 -3.46 1.74 -4.81
C PHE A 140 -2.11 1.88 -5.53
N TRP A 141 -1.65 0.82 -6.20
CA TRP A 141 -0.35 0.84 -6.88
C TRP A 141 -0.32 1.82 -8.06
N ARG A 142 -1.45 2.00 -8.76
CA ARG A 142 -1.63 3.07 -9.75
C ARG A 142 -1.46 4.45 -9.11
N MET A 143 -2.07 4.72 -7.96
CA MET A 143 -1.93 6.00 -7.26
C MET A 143 -0.50 6.22 -6.74
N ALA A 144 0.13 5.19 -6.19
CA ALA A 144 1.47 5.26 -5.61
C ALA A 144 2.59 5.44 -6.67
N SER A 145 2.29 5.12 -7.93
CA SER A 145 3.24 5.22 -9.05
C SER A 145 3.11 6.52 -9.87
N ILE A 146 2.24 7.45 -9.45
CA ILE A 146 2.11 8.81 -10.03
C ILE A 146 3.17 9.73 -9.44
#